data_AF-A0A7Y1Z3T1-F1
#
_entry.id   AF-A0A7Y1Z3T1-F1
#
_cell.length_a   1.000
_cell.length_b   1.000
_cell.length_c   1.000
_cell.angle_alpha   90.00
_cell.angle_beta   90.00
_cell.angle_gamma   90.00
#
_symmetry.space_group_name_H-M   'P 1'
#
loop_
_entity.id
_entity.type
_entity.pdbx_description
1 polymer ?
#
loop_
_entity_poly.entity_id
_entity_poly.type
_entity_poly.pdbx_seq_one_letter_code
_entity_poly.pdbx_strand_id
1 'polypeptide(L)' 'MNRNQIYSIAIGSAMGSSIGTTIGAVIGDVAMGIVYGTFIGIIIGVIIALIFFKQNHDKL' A
#
# COMPACT_ATOMS: atom_id res chain seq x y z
N MET A 1 10.39 5.74 12.58
CA MET A 1 9.25 5.03 11.95
C MET A 1 8.68 4.06 12.97
N ASN A 2 7.46 4.28 13.41
CA ASN A 2 6.82 3.44 14.43
C ASN A 2 6.44 2.08 13.82
N ARG A 3 6.38 1.00 14.61
CA ARG A 3 6.03 -0.36 14.14
C ARG A 3 4.73 -0.36 13.35
N ASN A 4 3.77 0.43 13.80
CA ASN A 4 2.46 0.53 13.17
C ASN A 4 2.51 1.21 11.78
N GLN A 5 3.46 2.14 11.55
CA GLN A 5 3.72 2.71 10.22
C GLN A 5 4.37 1.70 9.28
N ILE A 6 5.27 0.86 9.82
CA ILE A 6 5.89 -0.22 9.05
C ILE A 6 4.82 -1.21 8.62
N TYR A 7 3.94 -1.61 9.54
CA TYR A 7 2.85 -2.55 9.22
C TYR A 7 1.86 -1.98 8.21
N SER A 8 1.45 -0.72 8.32
CA SER A 8 0.52 -0.13 7.35
C SER A 8 1.11 -0.07 5.94
N ILE A 9 2.40 0.25 5.80
CA ILE A 9 3.09 0.26 4.51
C ILE A 9 3.28 -1.17 3.98
N ALA A 10 3.66 -2.12 4.84
CA ALA A 10 3.83 -3.53 4.46
C ALA A 10 2.51 -4.16 3.98
N ILE A 11 1.40 -3.90 4.69
CA ILE A 11 0.06 -4.34 4.30
C ILE A 11 -0.33 -3.69 2.97
N GLY A 12 -0.14 -2.38 2.83
CA GLY A 12 -0.40 -1.66 1.58
C GLY A 12 0.36 -2.27 0.40
N SER A 13 1.66 -2.56 0.56
CA SER A 13 2.47 -3.21 -0.47
C SER A 13 1.99 -4.61 -0.83
N ALA A 14 1.65 -5.45 0.16
CA ALA A 14 1.20 -6.81 -0.07
C ALA A 14 -0.16 -6.85 -0.77
N MET A 15 -1.10 -5.99 -0.35
CA MET A 15 -2.40 -5.84 -1.00
C MET A 15 -2.24 -5.31 -2.43
N GLY A 16 -1.38 -4.31 -2.61
CA GLY A 16 -1.09 -3.71 -3.91
C GLY A 16 -0.55 -4.72 -4.91
N SER A 17 0.43 -5.53 -4.53
CA SER A 17 1.01 -6.52 -5.44
C SER A 17 0.01 -7.63 -5.80
N SER A 18 -0.81 -8.09 -4.84
CA SER A 18 -1.83 -9.10 -5.08
C SER A 18 -2.88 -8.61 -6.08
N ILE A 19 -3.45 -7.42 -5.85
CA ILE A 19 -4.44 -6.82 -6.76
C ILE A 19 -3.81 -6.53 -8.12
N GLY A 20 -2.59 -5.97 -8.14
CA GLY A 20 -1.84 -5.69 -9.35
C GLY A 20 -1.58 -6.94 -10.20
N THR A 21 -1.25 -8.06 -9.56
CA THR A 21 -1.06 -9.35 -10.24
C THR A 21 -2.36 -9.80 -10.90
N THR A 22 -3.49 -9.72 -10.18
CA THR A 22 -4.80 -10.11 -10.73
C THR A 22 -5.19 -9.23 -11.93
N ILE A 23 -5.05 -7.91 -11.80
CA ILE A 23 -5.36 -6.98 -12.90
C ILE A 23 -4.44 -7.21 -14.10
N GLY A 24 -3.14 -7.35 -13.86
CA GLY A 24 -2.16 -7.62 -14.90
C GLY A 24 -2.42 -8.93 -15.63
N ALA A 25 -2.83 -9.98 -14.91
CA ALA A 25 -3.22 -11.26 -15.49
C ALA A 25 -4.46 -11.14 -16.41
N VAL A 26 -5.43 -10.28 -16.06
CA VAL A 26 -6.62 -10.04 -16.89
C VAL A 26 -6.28 -9.23 -18.14
N ILE A 27 -5.39 -8.24 -18.03
CA ILE A 27 -5.00 -7.37 -19.16
C ILE A 27 -3.98 -8.06 -20.10
N GLY A 28 -3.32 -9.11 -19.63
CA GLY A 28 -2.27 -9.82 -20.37
C GLY A 28 -0.86 -9.27 -20.15
N ASP A 29 -0.69 -8.36 -19.17
CA ASP A 29 0.61 -7.83 -18.74
C ASP A 29 0.73 -7.88 -17.22
N VAL A 30 1.14 -9.04 -16.72
CA VAL A 30 1.32 -9.31 -15.29
C VAL A 30 2.45 -8.46 -14.70
N ALA A 31 3.54 -8.26 -15.45
CA ALA A 31 4.70 -7.52 -14.98
C ALA A 31 4.34 -6.06 -14.69
N MET A 32 3.67 -5.39 -15.64
CA MET A 32 3.20 -4.03 -15.43
C MET A 32 2.11 -3.96 -14.36
N GLY A 33 1.19 -4.92 -14.32
CA GLY A 33 0.16 -5.01 -13.28
C GLY A 33 0.76 -5.03 -11.87
N ILE A 34 1.81 -5.85 -11.64
CA ILE A 34 2.52 -5.91 -10.36
C ILE A 34 3.17 -4.56 -10.02
N VAL A 35 3.85 -3.93 -10.99
CA VAL A 35 4.52 -2.64 -10.77
C VAL A 35 3.50 -1.58 -10.35
N TYR A 36 2.43 -1.40 -11.13
CA TYR A 36 1.40 -0.41 -10.83
C TYR A 36 0.66 -0.72 -9.53
N GLY A 37 0.26 -1.97 -9.31
CA GLY A 37 -0.44 -2.38 -8.10
C GLY A 37 0.41 -2.17 -6.84
N THR A 38 1.68 -2.54 -6.88
CA THR A 38 2.61 -2.33 -5.76
C THR A 38 2.79 -0.85 -5.48
N PHE A 39 2.96 -0.03 -6.52
CA PHE A 39 3.08 1.42 -6.38
C PHE A 39 1.85 2.04 -5.70
N ILE A 40 0.66 1.70 -6.19
CA ILE A 40 -0.62 2.17 -5.64
C ILE A 40 -0.80 1.70 -4.19
N GLY A 41 -0.51 0.42 -3.92
CA GLY A 41 -0.61 -0.15 -2.58
C GLY A 41 0.31 0.52 -1.56
N ILE A 42 1.55 0.83 -1.95
CA ILE A 42 2.49 1.60 -1.12
C ILE A 42 1.94 3.00 -0.86
N ILE A 43 1.47 3.71 -1.89
CA ILE A 43 0.90 5.06 -1.72
C ILE A 43 -0.26 5.03 -0.72
N ILE A 44 -1.19 4.08 -0.85
CA ILE A 44 -2.32 3.92 0.07
C ILE A 44 -1.81 3.62 1.49
N GLY A 45 -0.86 2.69 1.65
CA GLY A 45 -0.28 2.34 2.95
C GLY A 45 0.42 3.52 3.63
N VAL A 46 1.13 4.35 2.85
CA VAL A 46 1.77 5.59 3.33
C VAL A 46 0.73 6.63 3.72
N ILE A 47 -0.31 6.85 2.91
CA ILE A 47 -1.38 7.81 3.21
C ILE A 47 -2.10 7.41 4.51
N ILE A 48 -2.45 6.13 4.67
CA ILE A 48 -3.08 5.60 5.89
C ILE A 48 -2.14 5.80 7.09
N ALA A 49 -0.85 5.50 6.93
CA ALA A 49 0.14 5.76 7.97
C ALA A 49 0.14 7.23 8.38
N LEU A 50 0.23 8.15 7.41
CA LEU A 50 0.30 9.57 7.69
C LEU A 50 -0.98 10.10 8.33
N ILE A 51 -2.16 9.73 7.82
CA ILE A 51 -3.45 10.22 8.36
C ILE A 51 -3.68 9.67 9.77
N PHE A 52 -3.53 8.36 9.97
CA PHE A 52 -3.89 7.70 11.21
C PHE A 52 -2.86 7.93 12.32
N PHE A 53 -1.56 8.00 11.99
CA PHE A 53 -0.53 8.32 12.99
C PHE A 53 -0.42 9.82 13.29
N LYS A 54 -0.80 10.70 12.36
CA LYS A 54 -0.93 12.13 12.66
C LYS A 54 -2.07 12.39 13.65
N GLN A 55 -3.22 11.74 13.48
CA GLN A 55 -4.36 11.90 14.40
C GLN A 55 -4.08 11.45 15.85
N ASN A 56 -3.13 10.53 16.06
CA ASN A 56 -2.76 10.08 17.39
C ASN A 56 -1.83 11.05 18.15
N HIS A 57 -1.23 12.02 17.44
CA HIS A 57 -0.43 13.08 18.07
C HIS A 57 -1.25 14.33 18.45
N ASP A 58 -2.45 14.50 17.89
CA ASP A 58 -3.33 15.66 18.16
C ASP A 58 -4.35 15.41 19.29
N LYS A 59 -4.32 14.25 19.96
CA LYS A 59 -5.24 13.89 21.07
C LYS A 59 -4.60 13.90 22.46
N LEU A 60 -3.45 14.55 22.64
CA LEU A 60 -2.79 14.76 23.94
C LEU A 60 -2.86 16.23 24.35
#